data_AF-A0A3A4PSI4-F1
#
_entry.id   AF-A0A3A4PSI4-F1
#
_cell.length_a   1.000
_cell.length_b   1.000
_cell.length_c   1.000
_cell.angle_alpha   90.00
_cell.angle_beta   90.00
_cell.angle_gamma   90.00
#
_symmetry.space_group_name_H-M   'P 1'
#
loop_
_entity.id
_entity.type
_entity.pdbx_description
1 polymer ?
#
loop_
_entity_poly.entity_id
_entity_poly.type
_entity_poly.pdbx_seq_one_letter_code
_entity_poly.pdbx_strand_id
1 'polypeptide(L)'
;MSRVRALVEGRTELIFVQEMLAPALLAEGVYVSATMLGKPGRRGGIRRWETLRRDIEHALKGDPACTITTLLDYYGLPVDWHGRVRHPAASEEATAIERRMATDIRAALGPSFDDRRFIPYVQVYEFEALLFAGPESIADALGNPELADPLRRIVDECGEPERINDGPATSPSKRIIALAPSYQKVRHGSLAAMRIGLAAMRQASPLLTGGLLAWWRLRTPREAPTSFRGPSLIGHHRASNNAAHPTLPHNFRPSRNRPPASLGHRRR
;
A
#
# COMPACT_ATOMS: atom_id res chain seq x y z
N MET A 1 -8.45 8.37 -8.79
CA MET A 1 -8.07 7.04 -8.23
C MET A 1 -6.55 6.98 -8.19
N SER A 2 -5.95 6.62 -7.05
CA SER A 2 -4.49 6.64 -6.88
C SER A 2 -3.84 5.45 -7.59
N ARG A 3 -2.77 5.69 -8.36
CA ARG A 3 -2.04 4.65 -9.11
C ARG A 3 -0.65 4.45 -8.53
N VAL A 4 -0.34 3.22 -8.15
CA VAL A 4 0.97 2.85 -7.57
C VAL A 4 1.63 1.79 -8.44
N ARG A 5 2.95 1.94 -8.63
CA ARG A 5 3.77 0.91 -9.27
C ARG A 5 4.88 0.48 -8.31
N ALA A 6 4.87 -0.81 -7.98
CA ALA A 6 5.91 -1.50 -7.24
C ALA A 6 7.06 -1.88 -8.18
N LEU A 7 8.27 -1.48 -7.86
CA LEU A 7 9.49 -2.02 -8.45
C LEU A 7 10.01 -3.11 -7.53
N VAL A 8 9.87 -4.37 -7.96
CA VAL A 8 10.12 -5.55 -7.13
C VAL A 8 11.37 -6.28 -7.59
N GLU A 9 12.12 -6.89 -6.67
CA GLU A 9 13.34 -7.61 -7.02
C GLU A 9 13.07 -8.95 -7.72
N GLY A 10 12.16 -9.75 -7.16
CA GLY A 10 11.97 -11.14 -7.55
C GLY A 10 10.55 -11.47 -8.01
N ARG A 11 10.40 -12.74 -8.41
CA ARG A 11 9.12 -13.27 -8.91
C ARG A 11 8.13 -13.53 -7.78
N THR A 12 8.60 -13.89 -6.60
CA THR A 12 7.72 -14.08 -5.42
C THR A 12 7.06 -12.76 -5.05
N GLU A 13 7.84 -11.69 -4.97
CA GLU A 13 7.38 -10.34 -4.65
C GLU A 13 6.42 -9.81 -5.72
N LEU A 14 6.71 -10.09 -7.00
CA LEU A 14 5.82 -9.73 -8.11
C LEU A 14 4.44 -10.36 -7.95
N ILE A 15 4.39 -11.68 -7.74
CA ILE A 15 3.15 -12.43 -7.56
C ILE A 15 2.41 -11.95 -6.31
N PHE A 16 3.13 -11.73 -5.21
CA PHE A 16 2.53 -11.22 -3.98
C PHE A 16 1.84 -9.86 -4.17
N VAL A 17 2.50 -8.91 -4.83
CA VAL A 17 1.88 -7.60 -5.10
C VAL A 17 0.66 -7.77 -6.01
N GLN A 18 0.75 -8.57 -7.06
CA GLN A 18 -0.33 -8.72 -8.05
C GLN A 18 -1.53 -9.49 -7.53
N GLU A 19 -1.32 -10.61 -6.85
CA GLU A 19 -2.37 -11.54 -6.46
C GLU A 19 -2.94 -11.25 -5.07
N MET A 20 -2.21 -10.53 -4.21
CA MET A 20 -2.64 -10.27 -2.83
C MET A 20 -2.85 -8.80 -2.52
N LEU A 21 -1.82 -7.96 -2.74
CA LEU A 21 -1.91 -6.56 -2.37
C LEU A 21 -2.83 -5.78 -3.30
N ALA A 22 -2.74 -6.00 -4.62
CA ALA A 22 -3.52 -5.26 -5.59
C ALA A 22 -5.03 -5.45 -5.40
N PRO A 23 -5.58 -6.67 -5.21
CA PRO A 23 -7.01 -6.85 -4.95
C PRO A 23 -7.46 -6.17 -3.64
N ALA A 24 -6.65 -6.28 -2.58
CA ALA A 24 -6.98 -5.69 -1.28
C ALA A 24 -6.99 -4.15 -1.30
N LEU A 25 -6.03 -3.55 -2.01
CA LEU A 25 -5.89 -2.09 -2.10
C LEU A 25 -6.84 -1.48 -3.13
N LEU A 26 -7.27 -2.25 -4.13
CA LEU A 26 -8.29 -1.80 -5.09
C LEU A 26 -9.61 -1.50 -4.39
N ALA A 27 -10.01 -2.32 -3.41
CA ALA A 27 -11.19 -2.09 -2.59
C ALA A 27 -11.11 -0.77 -1.79
N GLU A 28 -9.92 -0.20 -1.63
CA GLU A 28 -9.65 1.08 -0.96
C GLU A 28 -9.40 2.24 -1.94
N GLY A 29 -9.61 2.03 -3.24
CA GLY A 29 -9.43 3.05 -4.27
C GLY A 29 -7.98 3.27 -4.71
N VAL A 30 -7.09 2.31 -4.44
CA VAL A 30 -5.68 2.34 -4.85
C VAL A 30 -5.43 1.24 -5.87
N TYR A 31 -5.11 1.63 -7.11
CA TYR A 31 -4.72 0.69 -8.15
C TYR A 31 -3.23 0.41 -8.07
N VAL A 32 -2.86 -0.84 -7.76
CA VAL A 32 -1.46 -1.26 -7.63
C VAL A 32 -1.06 -2.12 -8.83
N SER A 33 0.09 -1.80 -9.41
CA SER A 33 0.78 -2.61 -10.40
C SER A 33 2.18 -2.94 -9.90
N ALA A 34 2.82 -3.96 -10.46
CA ALA A 34 4.19 -4.32 -10.13
C ALA A 34 5.02 -4.59 -11.38
N THR A 35 6.31 -4.28 -11.32
CA THR A 35 7.28 -4.51 -12.39
C THR A 35 8.56 -5.04 -11.77
N MET A 36 9.06 -6.13 -12.33
CA MET A 36 10.31 -6.72 -11.87
C MET A 36 11.51 -5.87 -12.29
N LEU A 37 12.43 -5.65 -11.37
CA LEU A 37 13.68 -4.96 -11.63
C LEU A 37 14.63 -5.88 -12.41
N GLY A 38 15.00 -5.45 -13.62
CA GLY A 38 16.01 -6.11 -14.44
C GLY A 38 15.51 -7.06 -15.52
N LYS A 39 16.45 -7.80 -16.13
CA LYS A 39 16.15 -8.65 -17.30
C LYS A 39 15.62 -10.01 -16.81
N PRO A 40 14.54 -10.53 -17.40
CA PRO A 40 14.06 -11.89 -17.13
C PRO A 40 15.20 -12.91 -17.33
N GLY A 41 15.43 -13.78 -16.34
CA GLY A 41 16.35 -14.92 -16.47
C GLY A 41 17.77 -14.77 -15.88
N ARG A 42 18.16 -13.62 -15.30
CA ARG A 42 19.39 -13.54 -14.47
C ARG A 42 19.06 -13.68 -12.99
N ARG A 43 19.67 -14.66 -12.31
CA ARG A 43 19.49 -14.91 -10.87
C ARG A 43 19.99 -13.71 -10.04
N GLY A 44 19.04 -13.19 -9.24
CA GLY A 44 19.16 -12.73 -7.86
C GLY A 44 20.43 -12.00 -7.46
N GLY A 45 20.30 -10.68 -7.29
CA GLY A 45 21.31 -9.84 -6.68
C GLY A 45 20.87 -8.40 -6.78
N ILE A 46 20.78 -7.71 -5.64
CA ILE A 46 20.35 -6.32 -5.64
C ILE A 46 21.34 -5.49 -6.43
N ARG A 47 20.80 -4.77 -7.40
CA ARG A 47 21.56 -3.91 -8.30
C ARG A 47 22.29 -2.85 -7.50
N ARG A 48 23.47 -2.46 -7.97
CA ARG A 48 24.13 -1.23 -7.48
C ARG A 48 23.14 -0.07 -7.53
N TRP A 49 23.19 0.78 -6.51
CA TRP A 49 22.25 1.90 -6.33
C TRP A 49 22.07 2.72 -7.60
N GLU A 50 23.15 3.03 -8.33
CA GLU A 50 23.10 3.87 -9.51
C GLU A 50 22.26 3.26 -10.65
N THR A 51 22.15 1.93 -10.69
CA THR A 51 21.29 1.25 -11.66
C THR A 51 19.84 1.30 -11.21
N LEU A 52 19.56 1.01 -9.94
CA LEU A 52 18.21 1.11 -9.39
C LEU A 52 17.66 2.54 -9.47
N ARG A 53 18.49 3.55 -9.15
CA ARG A 53 18.14 4.97 -9.26
C ARG A 53 17.67 5.32 -10.67
N ARG A 54 18.37 4.87 -11.71
CA ARG A 54 17.97 5.09 -13.11
C ARG A 54 16.64 4.41 -13.44
N ASP A 55 16.43 3.19 -12.96
CA ASP A 55 15.18 2.45 -13.16
C ASP A 55 14.00 3.21 -12.49
N ILE A 56 14.20 3.73 -11.26
CA ILE A 56 13.22 4.56 -10.54
C ILE A 56 12.95 5.88 -11.28
N GLU A 57 13.98 6.61 -11.68
CA GLU A 57 13.84 7.86 -12.41
C GLU A 57 13.07 7.68 -13.72
N HIS A 58 13.38 6.61 -14.47
CA HIS A 58 12.67 6.30 -15.69
C HIS A 58 11.19 6.02 -15.40
N ALA A 59 10.89 5.23 -14.36
CA ALA A 59 9.51 4.97 -13.96
C ALA A 59 8.76 6.26 -13.57
N LEU A 60 9.39 7.17 -12.82
CA LEU A 60 8.81 8.45 -12.41
C LEU A 60 8.57 9.41 -13.58
N LYS A 61 9.49 9.45 -14.55
CA LYS A 61 9.39 10.28 -15.75
C LYS A 61 8.37 9.72 -16.75
N GLY A 62 8.24 8.40 -16.85
CA GLY A 62 7.38 7.73 -17.81
C GLY A 62 5.88 7.76 -17.47
N ASP A 63 5.51 7.93 -16.20
CA ASP A 63 4.11 8.03 -15.77
C ASP A 63 3.92 9.10 -14.69
N PRO A 64 3.69 10.37 -15.08
CA PRO A 64 3.55 11.51 -14.16
C PRO A 64 2.42 11.38 -13.13
N ALA A 65 1.40 10.56 -13.42
CA ALA A 65 0.25 10.34 -12.55
C ALA A 65 0.44 9.16 -11.58
N CYS A 66 1.56 8.45 -11.69
CA CYS A 66 1.85 7.27 -10.86
C CYS A 66 2.81 7.61 -9.72
N THR A 67 2.50 7.08 -8.54
CA THR A 67 3.44 6.96 -7.42
C THR A 67 4.27 5.69 -7.58
N ILE A 68 5.58 5.82 -7.47
CA ILE A 68 6.52 4.71 -7.56
C ILE A 68 6.95 4.30 -6.16
N THR A 69 7.05 3.00 -5.95
CA THR A 69 7.64 2.40 -4.75
C THR A 69 8.52 1.22 -5.08
N THR A 70 9.30 0.76 -4.12
CA THR A 70 10.16 -0.40 -4.22
C THR A 70 9.70 -1.51 -3.29
N LEU A 71 10.11 -2.75 -3.55
CA LEU A 71 10.03 -3.87 -2.62
C LEU A 71 11.35 -4.64 -2.76
N LEU A 72 12.34 -4.20 -1.98
CA LEU A 72 13.73 -4.70 -2.02
C LEU A 72 14.00 -5.58 -0.81
N ASP A 73 14.65 -6.73 -0.99
CA ASP A 73 15.06 -7.57 0.14
C ASP A 73 16.23 -6.94 0.90
N TYR A 74 16.03 -6.60 2.17
CA TYR A 74 17.08 -6.03 3.02
C TYR A 74 18.34 -6.90 3.09
N TYR A 75 18.19 -8.22 3.14
CA TYR A 75 19.32 -9.15 3.26
C TYR A 75 20.02 -9.40 1.93
N GLY A 76 19.33 -9.11 0.81
CA GLY A 76 19.93 -9.10 -0.53
C GLY A 76 20.80 -7.88 -0.80
N LEU A 77 20.72 -6.82 0.03
CA LEU A 77 21.47 -5.59 -0.17
C LEU A 77 22.95 -5.82 0.15
N PRO A 78 23.89 -5.40 -0.71
CA PRO A 78 25.31 -5.34 -0.38
C PRO A 78 25.58 -4.58 0.93
N VAL A 79 26.69 -4.92 1.60
CA VAL A 79 27.06 -4.33 2.90
C VAL A 79 27.37 -2.84 2.78
N ASP A 80 27.90 -2.42 1.65
CA ASP A 80 28.25 -1.04 1.28
C ASP A 80 27.18 -0.36 0.39
N TRP A 81 26.01 -0.98 0.27
CA TRP A 81 24.98 -0.52 -0.67
C TRP A 81 24.49 0.88 -0.31
N HIS A 82 24.76 1.85 -1.17
CA HIS A 82 24.27 3.23 -1.04
C HIS A 82 24.59 3.89 0.32
N GLY A 83 25.82 3.72 0.82
CA GLY A 83 26.22 4.34 2.09
C GLY A 83 25.43 3.79 3.28
N ARG A 84 25.09 2.50 3.21
CA ARG A 84 24.52 1.70 4.29
C ARG A 84 25.41 1.79 5.53
N VAL A 85 24.79 2.12 6.66
CA VAL A 85 25.42 2.20 7.98
C VAL A 85 24.72 1.19 8.86
N ARG A 86 25.48 0.40 9.61
CA ARG A 86 24.89 -0.61 10.50
C ARG A 86 24.10 0.06 11.62
N HIS A 87 22.88 -0.42 11.84
CA HIS A 87 22.07 -0.07 13.02
C HIS A 87 21.92 -1.26 13.98
N PRO A 88 21.53 -1.02 15.25
CA PRO A 88 21.21 -2.09 16.19
C PRO A 88 20.06 -3.00 15.70
N ALA A 89 19.07 -2.41 15.03
CA ALA A 89 17.94 -3.12 14.44
C ALA A 89 17.91 -2.99 12.92
N ALA A 90 17.67 -4.10 12.22
CA ALA A 90 17.57 -4.11 10.75
C ALA A 90 16.44 -3.22 10.21
N SER A 91 15.35 -3.05 10.97
CA SER A 91 14.25 -2.14 10.64
C SER A 91 14.65 -0.67 10.65
N GLU A 92 15.52 -0.26 11.57
CA GLU A 92 16.07 1.10 11.61
C GLU A 92 16.98 1.36 10.41
N GLU A 93 17.81 0.38 10.08
CA GLU A 93 18.71 0.44 8.93
C GLU A 93 17.93 0.53 7.61
N ALA A 94 16.92 -0.31 7.44
CA ALA A 94 16.00 -0.24 6.31
C ALA A 94 15.36 1.15 6.19
N THR A 95 14.82 1.69 7.29
CA THR A 95 14.22 3.05 7.29
C THR A 95 15.25 4.13 6.92
N ALA A 96 16.50 3.99 7.36
CA ALA A 96 17.58 4.92 6.99
C ALA A 96 17.92 4.85 5.49
N ILE A 97 17.97 3.63 4.94
CA ILE A 97 18.15 3.39 3.50
C ILE A 97 17.02 4.02 2.70
N GLU A 98 15.77 3.78 3.08
CA GLU A 98 14.59 4.37 2.44
C GLU A 98 14.67 5.91 2.39
N ARG A 99 15.00 6.56 3.53
CA ARG A 99 15.16 8.02 3.58
C ARG A 99 16.25 8.53 2.63
N ARG A 100 17.37 7.81 2.54
CA ARG A 100 18.46 8.17 1.64
C ARG A 100 18.04 8.04 0.17
N MET A 101 17.38 6.95 -0.19
CA MET A 101 16.83 6.74 -1.53
C MET A 101 15.91 7.89 -1.93
N ALA A 102 14.99 8.29 -1.04
CA ALA A 102 14.07 9.42 -1.30
C ALA A 102 14.82 10.74 -1.52
N THR A 103 15.86 10.99 -0.71
CA THR A 103 16.69 12.20 -0.78
C THR A 103 17.47 12.27 -2.09
N ASP A 104 18.07 11.17 -2.50
CA ASP A 104 18.81 11.06 -3.76
C ASP A 104 17.91 11.28 -4.98
N ILE A 105 16.71 10.70 -4.98
CA ILE A 105 15.73 10.88 -6.06
C ILE A 105 15.24 12.33 -6.12
N ARG A 106 14.96 12.96 -4.97
CA ARG A 106 14.67 14.40 -4.88
C ARG A 106 15.77 15.23 -5.54
N ALA A 107 17.02 14.98 -5.13
CA ALA A 107 18.18 15.72 -5.63
C ALA A 107 18.35 15.53 -7.15
N ALA A 108 18.15 14.31 -7.66
CA ALA A 108 18.29 13.98 -9.07
C ALA A 108 17.18 14.58 -9.96
N LEU A 109 15.94 14.70 -9.45
CA LEU A 109 14.80 15.23 -10.21
C LEU A 109 14.58 16.73 -10.00
N GLY A 110 15.28 17.33 -9.03
CA GLY A 110 15.30 18.76 -8.79
C GLY A 110 14.16 19.27 -7.90
N PRO A 111 14.15 20.59 -7.59
CA PRO A 111 13.28 21.16 -6.56
C PRO A 111 11.79 21.12 -6.89
N SER A 112 11.43 20.98 -8.16
CA SER A 112 10.04 20.90 -8.64
C SER A 112 9.43 19.50 -8.51
N PHE A 113 10.22 18.48 -8.17
CA PHE A 113 9.71 17.13 -7.96
C PHE A 113 8.79 17.06 -6.74
N ASP A 114 7.67 16.36 -6.90
CA ASP A 114 6.75 16.05 -5.80
C ASP A 114 7.20 14.76 -5.11
N ASP A 115 7.78 14.89 -3.91
CA ASP A 115 8.33 13.79 -3.10
C ASP A 115 7.30 12.70 -2.80
N ARG A 116 6.02 13.04 -2.81
CA ARG A 116 4.94 12.08 -2.57
C ARG A 116 4.79 11.08 -3.71
N ARG A 117 5.44 11.32 -4.86
CA ARG A 117 5.48 10.42 -6.00
C ARG A 117 6.52 9.32 -5.87
N PHE A 118 7.47 9.42 -4.94
CA PHE A 118 8.41 8.34 -4.67
C PHE A 118 8.42 7.99 -3.19
N ILE A 119 7.97 6.78 -2.90
CA ILE A 119 7.92 6.25 -1.55
C ILE A 119 8.80 4.99 -1.65
N PRO A 120 10.00 4.90 -1.06
CA PRO A 120 10.87 3.72 -1.17
C PRO A 120 10.66 2.73 -0.02
N TYR A 121 10.42 1.45 -0.31
CA TYR A 121 10.26 0.43 0.73
C TYR A 121 11.31 -0.68 0.63
N VAL A 122 11.87 -1.04 1.79
CA VAL A 122 12.86 -2.09 1.98
C VAL A 122 12.28 -3.14 2.94
N GLN A 123 12.13 -4.36 2.44
CA GLN A 123 11.53 -5.49 3.15
C GLN A 123 12.59 -6.15 4.05
N VAL A 124 12.42 -6.03 5.37
CA VAL A 124 13.31 -6.66 6.37
C VAL A 124 12.90 -8.09 6.71
N TYR A 125 11.62 -8.40 6.63
CA TYR A 125 11.10 -9.72 6.99
C TYR A 125 10.94 -10.59 5.74
N GLU A 126 11.34 -11.86 5.79
CA GLU A 126 11.06 -12.76 4.67
C GLU A 126 9.55 -12.90 4.45
N PHE A 127 9.13 -12.94 3.19
CA PHE A 127 7.73 -13.17 2.82
C PHE A 127 7.18 -14.44 3.48
N GLU A 128 8.01 -15.48 3.58
CA GLU A 128 7.64 -16.76 4.17
C GLU A 128 7.22 -16.69 5.64
N ALA A 129 7.59 -15.64 6.39
CA ALA A 129 7.08 -15.42 7.75
C ALA A 129 5.55 -15.32 7.75
N LEU A 130 4.96 -14.67 6.74
CA LEU A 130 3.50 -14.54 6.60
C LEU A 130 2.80 -15.87 6.37
N LEU A 131 3.50 -16.86 5.81
CA LEU A 131 2.90 -18.16 5.53
C LEU A 131 2.61 -18.93 6.82
N PHE A 132 3.36 -18.65 7.89
CA PHE A 132 3.13 -19.25 9.20
C PHE A 132 1.84 -18.78 9.88
N ALA A 133 1.10 -17.85 9.27
CA ALA A 133 -0.30 -17.58 9.62
C ALA A 133 -1.25 -18.76 9.29
N GLY A 134 -0.83 -19.69 8.44
CA GLY A 134 -1.57 -20.92 8.15
C GLY A 134 -0.63 -22.09 7.84
N PRO A 135 -0.04 -22.73 8.87
CA PRO A 135 0.82 -23.91 8.72
C PRO A 135 0.23 -25.02 7.85
N GLU A 136 -1.09 -25.22 7.93
CA GLU A 136 -1.86 -26.18 7.13
C GLU A 136 -1.83 -25.81 5.65
N SER A 137 -1.94 -24.52 5.32
CA SER A 137 -1.87 -24.07 3.93
C SER A 137 -0.50 -24.26 3.31
N ILE A 138 0.58 -24.18 4.10
CA ILE A 138 1.94 -24.55 3.66
C ILE A 138 2.01 -26.06 3.39
N ALA A 139 1.54 -26.88 4.32
CA ALA A 139 1.51 -28.34 4.21
C ALA A 139 0.72 -28.79 2.96
N ASP A 140 -0.46 -28.21 2.75
CA ASP A 140 -1.30 -28.45 1.58
C ASP A 140 -0.66 -27.95 0.28
N ALA A 141 0.10 -26.84 0.31
CA ALA A 141 0.79 -26.32 -0.87
C ALA A 141 1.96 -27.23 -1.28
N LEU A 142 2.54 -27.94 -0.31
CA LEU A 142 3.55 -28.97 -0.50
C LEU A 142 2.95 -30.33 -0.84
N GLY A 143 1.62 -30.50 -0.74
CA GLY A 143 0.94 -31.77 -0.94
C GLY A 143 1.30 -32.81 0.14
N ASN A 144 1.69 -32.35 1.34
CA ASN A 144 2.05 -33.21 2.45
C ASN A 144 1.41 -32.70 3.76
N PRO A 145 0.19 -33.16 4.08
CA PRO A 145 -0.54 -32.76 5.28
C PRO A 145 0.19 -33.05 6.60
N GLU A 146 1.08 -34.05 6.63
CA GLU A 146 1.85 -34.42 7.84
C GLU A 146 2.81 -33.31 8.28
N LEU A 147 3.11 -32.34 7.40
CA LEU A 147 3.94 -31.19 7.74
C LEU A 147 3.23 -30.13 8.58
N ALA A 148 1.90 -30.17 8.69
CA ALA A 148 1.13 -29.15 9.40
C ALA A 148 1.55 -29.05 10.88
N ASP A 149 1.69 -30.18 11.57
CA ASP A 149 2.08 -30.20 12.98
C ASP A 149 3.53 -29.74 13.21
N PRO A 150 4.55 -30.22 12.47
CA PRO A 150 5.89 -29.66 12.54
C PRO A 150 5.96 -28.15 12.26
N LEU A 151 5.17 -27.65 11.29
CA LEU A 151 5.11 -26.23 10.98
C LEU A 151 4.45 -25.42 12.11
N ARG A 152 3.41 -25.97 12.76
CA ARG A 152 2.77 -25.33 13.92
C ARG A 152 3.71 -25.25 15.11
N ARG A 153 4.51 -26.29 15.38
CA ARG A 153 5.53 -26.28 16.44
C ARG A 153 6.54 -25.14 16.26
N ILE A 154 6.92 -24.81 15.03
CA ILE A 154 7.79 -23.65 14.77
C ILE A 154 7.12 -22.35 15.23
N VAL A 155 5.82 -22.19 14.98
CA VAL A 155 5.06 -21.03 15.46
C VAL A 155 5.04 -21.00 16.98
N ASP A 156 4.75 -22.14 17.62
CA ASP A 156 4.68 -22.25 19.07
C ASP A 156 6.03 -21.92 19.74
N GLU A 157 7.14 -22.39 19.18
CA GLU A 157 8.50 -22.09 19.64
C GLU A 157 8.85 -20.60 19.54
N CYS A 158 8.38 -19.93 18.50
CA CYS A 158 8.59 -18.49 18.30
C CYS A 158 7.52 -17.64 19.03
N GLY A 159 6.45 -18.25 19.51
CA GLY A 159 5.28 -17.63 20.14
C GLY A 159 4.29 -17.04 19.15
N GLU A 160 4.77 -16.45 18.06
CA GLU A 160 3.92 -15.90 16.99
C GLU A 160 4.64 -15.89 15.63
N PRO A 161 3.92 -15.89 14.50
CA PRO A 161 4.52 -15.91 13.17
C PRO A 161 5.50 -14.77 12.89
N GLU A 162 5.27 -13.59 13.46
CA GLU A 162 6.14 -12.41 13.26
C GLU A 162 7.54 -12.58 13.84
N ARG A 163 7.64 -13.40 14.89
CA ARG A 163 8.89 -13.70 15.59
C ARG A 163 9.69 -14.79 14.90
N ILE A 164 9.12 -15.44 13.88
CA ILE A 164 9.85 -16.29 12.97
C ILE A 164 10.61 -15.35 12.01
N ASN A 165 11.66 -14.67 12.48
CA ASN A 165 12.45 -13.78 11.60
C ASN A 165 13.94 -13.71 11.97
N ASP A 166 14.46 -14.70 12.70
CA ASP A 166 15.83 -14.61 13.20
C ASP A 166 16.84 -15.07 12.16
N GLY A 167 17.49 -14.12 11.49
CA GLY A 167 18.81 -14.26 10.88
C GLY A 167 19.00 -15.29 9.75
N PRO A 168 20.22 -15.35 9.17
CA PRO A 168 20.48 -16.15 7.99
C PRO A 168 20.33 -17.66 8.17
N ALA A 169 20.41 -18.21 9.39
CA ALA A 169 20.32 -19.66 9.62
C ALA A 169 18.92 -20.13 10.04
N THR A 170 18.11 -19.23 10.60
CA THR A 170 16.80 -19.53 11.21
C THR A 170 15.66 -18.79 10.53
N SER A 171 15.89 -18.34 9.29
CA SER A 171 14.89 -17.64 8.48
C SER A 171 13.68 -18.52 8.16
N PRO A 172 12.48 -17.94 8.00
CA PRO A 172 11.24 -18.66 7.71
C PRO A 172 11.38 -19.68 6.58
N SER A 173 11.93 -19.26 5.45
CA SER A 173 12.06 -20.15 4.30
C SER A 173 13.01 -21.31 4.58
N LYS A 174 14.08 -21.10 5.35
CA LYS A 174 15.01 -22.17 5.74
C LYS A 174 14.37 -23.17 6.70
N ARG A 175 13.50 -22.70 7.61
CA ARG A 175 12.72 -23.58 8.48
C ARG A 175 11.77 -24.47 7.68
N ILE A 176 11.09 -23.91 6.67
CA ILE A 176 10.24 -24.70 5.76
C ILE A 176 11.10 -25.69 4.96
N ILE A 177 12.25 -25.26 4.40
CA ILE A 177 13.15 -26.13 3.62
C ILE A 177 13.71 -27.27 4.48
N ALA A 178 13.99 -27.03 5.76
CA ALA A 178 14.48 -28.06 6.68
C ALA A 178 13.44 -29.17 6.88
N LEU A 179 12.15 -28.83 6.92
CA LEU A 179 11.05 -29.80 7.00
C LEU A 179 10.71 -30.41 5.63
N ALA A 180 10.85 -29.64 4.57
CA ALA A 180 10.50 -30.02 3.20
C ALA A 180 11.56 -29.52 2.21
N PRO A 181 12.60 -30.31 1.91
CA PRO A 181 13.65 -29.92 0.96
C PRO A 181 13.15 -29.61 -0.46
N SER A 182 11.95 -30.10 -0.80
CA SER A 182 11.26 -29.82 -2.06
C SER A 182 10.61 -28.43 -2.12
N TYR A 183 10.66 -27.64 -1.04
CA TYR A 183 10.03 -26.33 -0.98
C TYR A 183 10.59 -25.36 -2.03
N GLN A 184 9.70 -24.87 -2.90
CA GLN A 184 10.00 -23.89 -3.93
C GLN A 184 9.30 -22.57 -3.57
N LYS A 185 10.08 -21.56 -3.13
CA LYS A 185 9.57 -20.26 -2.67
C LYS A 185 8.49 -19.68 -3.58
N VAL A 186 8.78 -19.59 -4.87
CA VAL A 186 7.85 -18.99 -5.86
C VAL A 186 6.57 -19.81 -5.98
N ARG A 187 6.67 -21.13 -6.12
CA ARG A 187 5.51 -21.99 -6.39
C ARG A 187 4.69 -22.26 -5.13
N HIS A 188 5.31 -22.87 -4.12
CA HIS A 188 4.63 -23.29 -2.90
C HIS A 188 4.31 -22.10 -2.02
N GLY A 189 5.20 -21.11 -1.92
CA GLY A 189 4.96 -19.90 -1.14
C GLY A 189 3.78 -19.09 -1.68
N SER A 190 3.70 -18.87 -3.00
CA SER A 190 2.56 -18.16 -3.60
C SER A 190 1.25 -18.92 -3.41
N LEU A 191 1.27 -20.25 -3.60
CA LEU A 191 0.07 -21.08 -3.42
C LEU A 191 -0.44 -21.08 -1.97
N ALA A 192 0.47 -21.25 -1.01
CA ALA A 192 0.14 -21.17 0.42
C ALA A 192 -0.43 -19.78 0.74
N ALA A 193 0.21 -18.72 0.23
CA ALA A 193 -0.20 -17.36 0.50
C ALA A 193 -1.62 -17.04 0.01
N MET A 194 -1.96 -17.47 -1.21
CA MET A 194 -3.31 -17.30 -1.76
C MET A 194 -4.35 -18.07 -0.95
N ARG A 195 -4.02 -19.26 -0.43
CA ARG A 195 -4.92 -20.07 0.41
C ARG A 195 -5.17 -19.46 1.78
N ILE A 196 -4.11 -18.93 2.41
CA ILE A 196 -4.22 -18.25 3.71
C ILE A 196 -5.02 -16.95 3.55
N GLY A 197 -4.72 -16.20 2.49
CA GLY A 197 -5.34 -14.91 2.22
C GLY A 197 -4.80 -13.79 3.09
N LEU A 198 -4.88 -12.56 2.57
CA LEU A 198 -4.30 -11.39 3.23
C LEU A 198 -4.95 -11.09 4.59
N ALA A 199 -6.24 -11.37 4.77
CA ALA A 199 -6.94 -11.11 6.03
C ALA A 199 -6.38 -11.92 7.19
N ALA A 200 -6.18 -13.24 7.00
CA ALA A 200 -5.61 -14.11 8.02
C ALA A 200 -4.14 -13.76 8.31
N MET A 201 -3.35 -13.49 7.26
CA MET A 201 -1.97 -12.98 7.43
C MET A 201 -1.92 -11.70 8.25
N ARG A 202 -2.87 -10.79 8.05
CA ARG A 202 -2.93 -9.53 8.80
C ARG A 202 -3.23 -9.72 10.28
N GLN A 203 -4.08 -10.68 10.59
CA GLN A 203 -4.45 -10.97 11.96
C GLN A 203 -3.30 -11.65 12.71
N ALA A 204 -2.59 -12.57 12.06
CA ALA A 204 -1.50 -13.33 12.65
C ALA A 204 -0.15 -12.59 12.63
N SER A 205 0.00 -11.59 11.74
CA SER A 205 1.23 -10.82 11.60
C SER A 205 0.96 -9.32 11.40
N PRO A 206 0.50 -8.61 12.45
CA PRO A 206 0.13 -7.20 12.36
C PRO A 206 1.30 -6.23 12.15
N LEU A 207 2.52 -6.49 12.62
CA LEU A 207 3.69 -5.66 12.34
C LEU A 207 4.19 -5.84 10.90
N LEU A 208 4.25 -7.08 10.40
CA LEU A 208 4.74 -7.38 9.06
C LEU A 208 3.75 -6.89 7.99
N THR A 209 2.46 -7.18 8.20
CA THR A 209 1.41 -6.71 7.28
C THR A 209 1.00 -5.26 7.51
N GLY A 210 1.04 -4.77 8.75
CA GLY A 210 0.71 -3.39 9.10
C GLY A 210 1.80 -2.43 8.65
N GLY A 211 3.08 -2.79 8.79
CA GLY A 211 4.20 -2.04 8.22
C GLY A 211 4.04 -1.89 6.71
N LEU A 212 3.82 -3.00 5.99
CA LEU A 212 3.63 -2.97 4.54
C LEU A 212 2.34 -2.23 4.14
N LEU A 213 1.17 -2.56 4.66
CA LEU A 213 -0.08 -1.94 4.24
C LEU A 213 -0.23 -0.49 4.72
N ALA A 214 0.20 -0.15 5.94
CA ALA A 214 0.13 1.23 6.43
C ALA A 214 1.12 2.13 5.68
N TRP A 215 2.31 1.61 5.36
CA TRP A 215 3.28 2.34 4.58
C TRP A 215 2.75 2.64 3.16
N TRP A 216 2.05 1.67 2.55
CA TRP A 216 1.42 1.86 1.24
C TRP A 216 0.12 2.70 1.30
N ARG A 217 -0.64 2.64 2.40
CA ARG A 217 -1.90 3.41 2.58
C ARG A 217 -1.68 4.87 2.98
N LEU A 218 -0.76 5.16 3.90
CA LEU A 218 -0.58 6.49 4.49
C LEU A 218 0.21 7.45 3.58
N ARG A 219 1.02 6.89 2.68
CA ARG A 219 1.94 7.67 1.86
C ARG A 219 1.51 7.78 0.41
N THR A 220 0.52 6.99 -0.04
CA THR A 220 -0.05 7.14 -1.37
C THR A 220 -0.98 8.36 -1.40
N PRO A 221 -0.74 9.34 -2.30
CA PRO A 221 -1.60 10.50 -2.41
C PRO A 221 -3.01 10.04 -2.76
N ARG A 222 -3.98 10.26 -1.88
CA ARG A 222 -5.40 10.11 -2.22
C ARG A 222 -5.83 11.39 -2.91
N GLU A 223 -6.47 11.26 -4.07
CA GLU A 223 -7.24 12.38 -4.59
C GLU A 223 -8.31 12.72 -3.56
N ALA A 224 -8.38 13.99 -3.15
CA ALA A 224 -9.51 14.46 -2.37
C ALA A 224 -10.79 14.14 -3.16
N PRO A 225 -11.88 13.68 -2.52
CA PRO A 225 -13.14 13.49 -3.23
C PRO A 225 -13.47 14.82 -3.90
N THR A 226 -13.50 14.80 -5.24
CA THR A 226 -13.96 15.92 -6.04
C THR A 226 -15.40 16.15 -5.61
N SER A 227 -15.60 17.15 -4.74
CA SER A 227 -16.93 17.66 -4.47
C SER A 227 -17.49 18.07 -5.82
N PHE A 228 -18.39 17.25 -6.36
CA PHE A 228 -19.08 17.53 -7.59
C PHE A 228 -19.97 18.75 -7.30
N ARG A 229 -19.43 19.95 -7.49
CA ARG A 229 -20.28 21.13 -7.67
C ARG A 229 -20.97 20.89 -9.00
N GLY A 230 -22.18 20.35 -8.93
CA GLY A 230 -23.06 20.24 -10.08
C GLY A 230 -23.14 21.59 -10.79
N PRO A 231 -23.39 21.62 -12.11
CA PRO A 231 -23.53 22.85 -12.84
C PRO A 231 -24.60 23.70 -12.15
N SER A 232 -24.18 24.87 -11.65
CA SER A 232 -25.11 25.92 -11.25
C SER A 232 -25.98 26.21 -12.48
N LEU A 233 -27.24 25.82 -12.41
CA LEU A 233 -28.27 26.27 -13.34
C LEU A 233 -28.43 27.78 -13.14
N ILE A 234 -27.54 28.54 -13.77
CA ILE A 234 -27.77 29.96 -14.00
C ILE A 234 -28.81 30.03 -15.12
N GLY A 235 -30.07 30.00 -14.70
CA GLY A 235 -31.20 30.40 -15.54
C GLY A 235 -31.03 31.87 -15.93
N HIS A 236 -31.08 32.11 -17.23
CA HIS A 236 -31.09 33.43 -17.83
C HIS A 236 -32.19 34.33 -17.24
N HIS A 237 -31.81 35.52 -16.78
CA HIS A 237 -32.67 36.70 -16.92
C HIS A 237 -31.85 37.85 -17.50
N ARG A 238 -32.00 38.07 -18.80
CA ARG A 238 -31.81 39.37 -19.42
C ARG A 238 -32.92 40.28 -18.88
N ALA A 239 -32.56 41.39 -18.26
CA ALA A 239 -33.43 42.54 -18.11
C ALA A 239 -32.61 43.81 -18.30
N SER A 240 -33.06 44.57 -19.29
CA SER A 240 -32.54 45.81 -19.84
C SER A 240 -32.66 46.97 -18.84
N ASN A 241 -31.74 47.92 -18.96
CA ASN A 241 -31.71 49.18 -18.24
C ASN A 241 -32.92 50.08 -18.57
N ASN A 242 -33.66 50.46 -17.52
CA ASN A 242 -34.06 51.81 -17.08
C ASN A 242 -34.32 52.94 -18.12
N ALA A 243 -35.53 53.52 -18.13
CA ALA A 243 -35.79 54.96 -17.97
C ALA A 243 -37.29 55.36 -18.01
N ALA A 244 -37.64 56.30 -17.12
CA ALA A 244 -38.71 57.31 -17.16
C ALA A 244 -40.18 56.98 -16.75
N HIS A 245 -40.54 57.36 -15.50
CA HIS A 245 -41.60 58.30 -15.05
C HIS A 245 -43.02 58.33 -15.70
N PRO A 246 -44.07 58.84 -14.99
CA PRO A 246 -44.74 58.30 -13.80
C PRO A 246 -46.27 58.24 -13.99
N THR A 247 -47.02 57.52 -13.15
CA THR A 247 -48.39 57.88 -12.71
C THR A 247 -48.95 56.82 -11.78
N LEU A 248 -49.33 57.23 -10.57
CA LEU A 248 -50.33 56.55 -9.74
C LEU A 248 -51.64 57.34 -9.90
N PRO A 249 -52.79 56.69 -9.76
CA PRO A 249 -53.46 56.85 -8.48
C PRO A 249 -54.21 55.61 -7.96
N HIS A 250 -54.40 55.66 -6.63
CA HIS A 250 -55.55 55.21 -5.86
C HIS A 250 -55.71 53.75 -5.41
N ASN A 251 -55.66 53.65 -4.07
CA ASN A 251 -56.64 53.05 -3.16
C ASN A 251 -56.91 51.54 -3.27
N PHE A 252 -56.53 50.78 -2.25
CA PHE A 252 -57.46 50.33 -1.21
C PHE A 252 -56.70 49.55 -0.12
N ARG A 253 -56.84 50.00 1.14
CA ARG A 253 -56.71 49.20 2.38
C ARG A 253 -58.13 48.73 2.76
N PRO A 254 -58.35 47.93 3.82
CA PRO A 254 -57.49 46.97 4.52
C PRO A 254 -58.25 45.64 4.79
N SER A 255 -57.60 44.63 5.39
CA SER A 255 -58.26 43.81 6.42
C SER A 255 -57.25 43.01 7.24
N ARG A 256 -57.29 43.26 8.55
CA ARG A 256 -56.62 42.49 9.61
C ARG A 256 -57.48 41.26 9.89
N ASN A 257 -56.87 40.13 10.27
CA ASN A 257 -57.31 39.48 11.51
C ASN A 257 -56.26 38.56 12.14
N ARG A 258 -56.28 38.61 13.47
CA ARG A 258 -55.38 38.05 14.48
C ARG A 258 -55.69 36.56 14.80
N PRO A 259 -54.82 35.88 15.58
CA PRO A 259 -54.87 34.45 15.93
C PRO A 259 -55.72 34.24 17.22
N PRO A 260 -55.86 33.04 17.84
CA PRO A 260 -54.81 32.42 18.70
C PRO A 260 -54.92 30.87 18.97
N ALA A 261 -54.06 30.40 19.90
CA ALA A 261 -54.21 29.27 20.84
C ALA A 261 -53.91 27.84 20.32
N SER A 262 -52.90 27.08 20.77
CA SER A 262 -52.44 26.59 22.10
C SER A 262 -53.00 25.21 22.51
N LEU A 263 -52.21 24.49 23.33
CA LEU A 263 -52.40 23.15 23.96
C LEU A 263 -51.84 21.98 23.12
N GLY A 264 -50.93 21.11 23.58
CA GLY A 264 -50.41 20.81 24.92
C GLY A 264 -50.75 19.37 25.31
N HIS A 265 -49.76 18.47 25.43
CA HIS A 265 -49.67 17.26 26.30
C HIS A 265 -48.43 16.44 25.85
N ARG A 266 -47.28 16.42 26.55
CA ARG A 266 -46.89 15.61 27.73
C ARG A 266 -47.27 14.12 27.71
N ARG A 267 -46.21 13.31 27.52
CA ARG A 267 -45.79 12.11 28.27
C ARG A 267 -46.78 10.94 28.42
N ARG A 268 -46.36 9.77 27.92
CA ARG A 268 -45.70 8.72 28.72
C ARG A 268 -44.78 7.90 27.82
#